data_AF-A0A915B9Q1-F1
#
_entry.id   AF-A0A915B9Q1-F1
#
_cell.length_a   1.000
_cell.length_b   1.000
_cell.length_c   1.000
_cell.angle_alpha   90.00
_cell.angle_beta   90.00
_cell.angle_gamma   90.00
#
_symmetry.space_group_name_H-M   'P 1'
#
loop_
_entity.id
_entity.type
_entity.pdbx_description
1 polymer ?
#
loop_
_entity_poly.entity_id
_entity_poly.type
_entity_poly.pdbx_seq_one_letter_code
_entity_poly.pdbx_strand_id
1 'polypeptide(L)'
;MIFSEYIAHPVVVSYFIQEAGRRLALPDIVICPFNRYNRSYLDELNISNGLAQYLELSYPSPMLHSFQIRQYTETVANIDRFDFELENLLKKLGNISFTQFIKMSTLDCSAFFENKAVCDNLTETMSSAGKCFRIPGADQEGDGFGYGARFVIKLPNHLYNPGVNQMLND
;
A
#
# COMPACT_ATOMS: atom_id res chain seq x y z
N MET A 1 24.06 20.63 40.00
CA MET A 1 25.15 20.93 39.04
C MET A 1 25.05 19.87 37.95
N ILE A 2 24.94 20.23 36.67
CA ILE A 2 24.63 19.28 35.57
C ILE A 2 25.64 18.11 35.47
N PHE A 3 26.89 18.36 35.85
CA PHE A 3 27.93 17.34 35.93
C PHE A 3 27.61 16.19 36.91
N SER A 4 26.86 16.41 37.99
CA SER A 4 26.56 15.34 38.96
C SER A 4 25.47 14.37 38.48
N GLU A 5 24.55 14.80 37.62
CA GLU A 5 23.54 13.93 36.99
C GLU A 5 24.10 13.15 35.80
N TYR A 6 24.97 13.77 34.99
CA TYR A 6 25.63 13.10 33.87
C TYR A 6 26.58 11.98 34.34
N ILE A 7 27.21 12.15 35.51
CA ILE A 7 28.00 11.10 36.18
C ILE A 7 27.10 10.02 36.79
N ALA A 8 25.88 10.36 37.22
CA ALA A 8 25.00 9.42 37.92
C ALA A 8 24.41 8.32 37.01
N HIS A 9 24.15 8.61 35.72
CA HIS A 9 23.51 7.65 34.81
C HIS A 9 24.07 7.66 33.37
N PRO A 10 25.35 7.28 33.16
CA PRO A 10 25.86 7.04 31.83
C PRO A 10 25.24 5.74 31.25
N VAL A 11 24.54 5.86 30.12
CA VAL A 11 24.05 4.68 29.37
C VAL A 11 25.11 4.28 28.35
N VAL A 12 25.70 3.12 28.55
CA VAL A 12 26.62 2.49 27.61
C VAL A 12 25.87 1.38 26.88
N VAL A 13 25.84 1.44 25.54
CA VAL A 13 25.20 0.42 24.71
C VAL A 13 26.26 -0.54 24.19
N SER A 14 26.17 -1.80 24.57
CA SER A 14 26.96 -2.90 24.00
C SER A 14 26.04 -3.78 23.15
N TYR A 15 26.52 -4.21 21.99
CA TYR A 15 25.82 -5.21 21.17
C TYR A 15 26.59 -6.52 21.22
N PHE A 16 25.84 -7.62 21.35
CA PHE A 16 26.35 -8.97 21.23
C PHE A 16 25.53 -9.66 20.15
N ILE A 17 26.20 -10.29 19.19
CA ILE A 17 25.54 -11.12 18.18
C ILE A 17 25.51 -12.52 18.76
N GLN A 18 24.32 -12.99 19.12
CA GLN A 18 24.11 -14.36 19.57
C GLN A 18 23.62 -15.18 18.38
N GLU A 19 24.22 -16.36 18.16
CA GLU A 19 23.64 -17.32 17.23
C GLU A 19 22.22 -17.66 17.69
N ALA A 20 21.27 -17.59 16.76
CA ALA A 20 19.89 -17.94 17.06
C ALA A 20 19.84 -19.38 17.59
N GLY A 21 18.99 -19.63 18.60
CA GLY A 21 18.73 -20.99 19.07
C GLY A 21 18.08 -21.85 17.97
N ARG A 22 17.58 -23.04 18.33
CA ARG A 22 16.94 -23.98 17.37
C ARG A 22 15.74 -23.41 16.59
N ARG A 23 15.18 -22.27 17.00
CA ARG A 23 14.04 -21.60 16.33
C ARG A 23 14.25 -20.10 16.37
N LEU A 24 14.21 -19.48 15.20
CA LEU A 24 14.18 -18.03 15.04
C LEU A 24 12.80 -17.63 14.51
N ALA A 25 12.06 -16.81 15.25
CA ALA A 25 10.80 -16.28 14.76
C ALA A 25 11.07 -15.29 13.62
N LEU A 26 10.60 -15.59 12.42
CA LEU A 26 10.71 -14.67 11.30
C LEU A 26 9.69 -13.54 11.44
N PRO A 27 10.03 -12.32 10.99
CA PRO A 27 9.10 -11.21 11.00
C PRO A 27 7.98 -11.43 9.98
N ASP A 28 6.89 -10.73 10.20
CA ASP A 28 5.82 -10.62 9.20
C ASP A 28 6.32 -9.87 7.97
N ILE A 29 5.84 -10.28 6.79
CA ILE A 29 6.15 -9.63 5.53
C ILE A 29 4.93 -8.83 5.09
N VAL A 30 5.11 -7.51 4.89
CA VAL A 30 4.05 -6.63 4.38
C VAL A 30 4.34 -6.25 2.94
N ILE A 31 3.41 -6.55 2.04
CA ILE A 31 3.52 -6.27 0.60
C ILE A 31 2.41 -5.31 0.19
N CYS A 32 2.81 -4.18 -0.37
CA CYS A 32 1.90 -3.14 -0.85
C CYS A 32 2.07 -2.97 -2.37
N PRO A 33 1.15 -3.50 -3.20
CA PRO A 33 1.16 -3.19 -4.62
C PRO A 33 0.86 -1.69 -4.82
N PHE A 34 1.63 -1.04 -5.70
CA PHE A 34 1.37 0.35 -6.11
C PHE A 34 0.18 0.46 -7.09
N ASN A 35 -0.85 -0.36 -6.93
CA ASN A 35 -2.12 -0.23 -7.63
C ASN A 35 -3.24 -0.05 -6.61
N ARG A 36 -3.74 1.18 -6.50
CA ARG A 36 -4.67 1.57 -5.44
C ARG A 36 -6.12 1.28 -5.81
N TYR A 37 -6.43 1.38 -7.10
CA TYR A 37 -7.75 1.17 -7.64
C TYR A 37 -7.70 0.18 -8.82
N ASN A 38 -8.67 -0.72 -8.86
CA ASN A 38 -8.88 -1.64 -9.96
C ASN A 38 -9.46 -0.88 -11.15
N ARG A 39 -8.69 -0.77 -12.24
CA ARG A 39 -9.10 -0.09 -13.46
C ARG A 39 -10.43 -0.61 -14.01
N SER A 40 -10.63 -1.92 -14.05
CA SER A 40 -11.88 -2.51 -14.56
C SER A 40 -13.09 -2.08 -13.75
N TYR A 41 -12.94 -1.95 -12.42
CA TYR A 41 -14.00 -1.46 -11.55
C TYR A 41 -14.32 0.03 -11.81
N LEU A 42 -13.28 0.86 -12.05
CA LEU A 42 -13.50 2.26 -12.40
C LEU A 42 -14.18 2.41 -13.77
N ASP A 43 -13.80 1.58 -14.74
CA ASP A 43 -14.37 1.54 -16.08
C ASP A 43 -15.85 1.09 -16.05
N GLU A 44 -16.19 0.08 -15.25
CA GLU A 44 -17.58 -0.37 -15.03
C GLU A 44 -18.48 0.74 -14.46
N LEU A 45 -17.91 1.60 -13.60
CA LEU A 45 -18.60 2.74 -13.02
C LEU A 45 -18.61 3.98 -13.93
N ASN A 46 -18.04 3.89 -15.13
CA ASN A 46 -17.88 5.00 -16.08
C ASN A 46 -17.19 6.22 -15.45
N ILE A 47 -16.19 5.99 -14.60
CA ILE A 47 -15.42 7.07 -13.96
C ILE A 47 -14.53 7.74 -15.00
N SER A 48 -14.59 9.07 -15.09
CA SER A 48 -13.74 9.83 -16.00
C SER A 48 -12.26 9.72 -15.58
N ASN A 49 -11.33 9.81 -16.53
CA ASN A 49 -9.90 9.79 -16.21
C ASN A 49 -9.54 10.91 -15.21
N GLY A 50 -10.13 12.11 -15.35
CA GLY A 50 -9.91 13.20 -14.41
C GLY A 50 -10.34 12.87 -12.98
N LEU A 51 -11.51 12.25 -12.81
CA LEU A 51 -11.99 11.79 -11.51
C LEU A 51 -11.12 10.65 -10.96
N ALA A 52 -10.67 9.72 -11.81
CA ALA A 52 -9.73 8.67 -11.43
C ALA A 52 -8.38 9.25 -10.93
N GLN A 53 -7.87 10.30 -11.57
CA GLN A 53 -6.68 11.00 -11.09
C GLN A 53 -6.92 11.72 -9.75
N TYR A 54 -8.10 12.33 -9.58
CA TYR A 54 -8.49 12.93 -8.31
C TYR A 54 -8.57 11.89 -7.19
N LEU A 55 -9.12 10.70 -7.45
CA LEU A 55 -9.15 9.59 -6.50
C LEU A 55 -7.75 9.16 -6.06
N GLU A 56 -6.76 9.23 -6.94
CA GLU A 56 -5.36 8.90 -6.60
C GLU A 56 -4.73 9.93 -5.66
N LEU A 57 -5.19 11.19 -5.67
CA LEU A 57 -4.72 12.24 -4.75
C LEU A 57 -5.08 11.98 -3.28
N SER A 58 -6.01 11.07 -2.99
CA SER A 58 -6.31 10.67 -1.61
C SER A 58 -5.12 10.01 -0.90
N TYR A 59 -4.12 9.57 -1.68
CA TYR A 59 -2.89 8.99 -1.17
C TYR A 59 -1.73 9.97 -1.34
N PRO A 60 -1.00 10.30 -0.27
CA PRO A 60 0.10 11.24 -0.37
C PRO A 60 1.26 10.63 -1.17
N SER A 61 1.91 11.43 -2.02
CA SER A 61 3.24 11.13 -2.55
C SER A 61 4.25 12.09 -1.93
N PRO A 62 5.42 11.62 -1.48
CA PRO A 62 6.45 12.48 -0.89
C PRO A 62 7.05 13.45 -1.90
N MET A 63 7.02 13.14 -3.20
CA MET A 63 7.60 13.96 -4.26
C MET A 63 6.87 13.75 -5.59
N LEU A 64 6.41 14.84 -6.19
CA LEU A 64 5.86 14.82 -7.55
C LEU A 64 7.00 14.93 -8.56
N HIS A 65 7.03 14.04 -9.54
CA HIS A 65 7.99 14.13 -10.64
C HIS A 65 7.59 15.23 -11.63
N SER A 66 8.54 15.78 -12.38
CA SER A 66 8.30 16.90 -13.33
C SER A 66 7.18 16.64 -14.35
N PHE A 67 7.08 15.41 -14.88
CA PHE A 67 6.02 15.01 -15.80
C PHE A 67 4.64 14.92 -15.14
N GLN A 68 4.57 14.69 -13.82
CA GLN A 68 3.32 14.61 -13.06
C GLN A 68 2.75 15.97 -12.71
N ILE A 69 3.60 17.01 -12.62
CA ILE A 69 3.22 18.36 -12.19
C ILE A 69 2.06 18.88 -13.02
N ARG A 70 2.11 18.72 -14.35
CA ARG A 70 1.04 19.21 -15.23
C ARG A 70 -0.31 18.59 -14.87
N GLN A 71 -0.37 17.27 -14.83
CA GLN A 71 -1.64 16.58 -14.57
C GLN A 71 -2.11 16.77 -13.13
N TYR A 72 -1.19 16.88 -12.17
CA TYR A 72 -1.50 17.29 -10.81
C TYR A 72 -2.14 18.69 -10.78
N THR A 73 -1.54 19.70 -11.44
CA THR A 73 -2.08 21.07 -11.45
C THR A 73 -3.45 21.15 -12.13
N GLU A 74 -3.65 20.42 -13.23
CA GLU A 74 -4.95 20.34 -13.91
C GLU A 74 -6.01 19.68 -12.99
N THR A 75 -5.61 18.68 -12.22
CA THR A 75 -6.50 18.00 -11.26
C THR A 75 -6.86 18.93 -10.10
N VAL A 76 -5.88 19.59 -9.51
CA VAL A 76 -6.05 20.55 -8.41
C VAL A 76 -6.93 21.73 -8.82
N ALA A 77 -6.76 22.24 -10.04
CA ALA A 77 -7.57 23.34 -10.57
C ALA A 77 -9.07 22.99 -10.71
N ASN A 78 -9.42 21.70 -10.74
CA ASN A 78 -10.79 21.21 -10.89
C ASN A 78 -11.30 20.43 -9.67
N ILE A 79 -10.68 20.60 -8.48
CA ILE A 79 -11.02 19.85 -7.26
C ILE A 79 -12.51 19.94 -6.93
N ASP A 80 -13.09 21.13 -6.92
CA ASP A 80 -14.50 21.32 -6.52
C ASP A 80 -15.45 20.55 -7.43
N ARG A 81 -15.13 20.47 -8.73
CA ARG A 81 -15.90 19.70 -9.70
C ARG A 81 -15.78 18.20 -9.42
N PHE A 82 -14.57 17.71 -9.18
CA PHE A 82 -14.34 16.28 -8.92
C PHE A 82 -14.90 15.84 -7.58
N ASP A 83 -14.87 16.69 -6.57
CA ASP A 83 -15.50 16.44 -5.26
C ASP A 83 -17.02 16.28 -5.42
N PHE A 84 -17.67 17.18 -6.18
CA PHE A 84 -19.09 17.05 -6.50
C PHE A 84 -19.41 15.78 -7.32
N GLU A 85 -18.58 15.43 -8.30
CA GLU A 85 -18.73 14.19 -9.06
C GLU A 85 -18.60 12.95 -8.17
N LEU A 86 -17.63 12.95 -7.24
CA LEU A 86 -17.41 11.88 -6.27
C LEU A 86 -18.61 11.71 -5.35
N GLU A 87 -19.12 12.79 -4.75
CA GLU A 87 -20.30 12.72 -3.88
C GLU A 87 -21.51 12.12 -4.60
N ASN A 88 -21.73 12.52 -5.86
CA ASN A 88 -22.83 11.98 -6.66
C ASN A 88 -22.64 10.50 -6.98
N LEU A 89 -21.41 10.06 -7.24
CA LEU A 89 -21.08 8.66 -7.44
C LEU A 89 -21.36 7.84 -6.16
N LEU A 90 -20.91 8.31 -5.01
CA LEU A 90 -21.12 7.64 -3.71
C LEU A 90 -22.62 7.54 -3.37
N LYS A 91 -23.41 8.58 -3.67
CA LYS A 91 -24.87 8.56 -3.54
C LYS A 91 -25.51 7.53 -4.48
N LYS A 92 -25.09 7.46 -5.75
CA LYS A 92 -25.58 6.47 -6.73
C LYS A 92 -25.30 5.02 -6.33
N LEU A 93 -24.16 4.78 -5.67
CA LEU A 93 -23.75 3.45 -5.20
C LEU A 93 -24.47 3.00 -3.91
N GLY A 94 -25.51 3.71 -3.49
CA GLY A 94 -26.27 3.38 -2.27
C GLY A 94 -25.87 4.20 -1.06
N ASN A 95 -25.40 5.44 -1.28
CA ASN A 95 -24.97 6.37 -0.22
C ASN A 95 -23.87 5.76 0.68
N ILE A 96 -22.88 5.15 0.04
CA ILE A 96 -21.74 4.53 0.71
C ILE A 96 -20.71 5.58 1.15
N SER A 97 -19.90 5.25 2.15
CA SER A 97 -18.77 6.11 2.52
C SER A 97 -17.63 5.98 1.51
N PHE A 98 -16.79 7.01 1.42
CA PHE A 98 -15.56 6.95 0.60
C PHE A 98 -14.64 5.79 1.02
N THR A 99 -14.58 5.48 2.32
CA THR A 99 -13.82 4.34 2.84
C THR A 99 -14.37 2.98 2.37
N GLN A 100 -15.69 2.85 2.21
CA GLN A 100 -16.31 1.66 1.64
C GLN A 100 -16.01 1.57 0.14
N PHE A 101 -16.09 2.69 -0.57
CA PHE A 101 -15.72 2.76 -1.99
C PHE A 101 -14.27 2.30 -2.24
N ILE A 102 -13.30 2.76 -1.43
CA ILE A 102 -11.91 2.30 -1.52
C ILE A 102 -11.82 0.78 -1.36
N LYS A 103 -12.48 0.21 -0.33
CA LYS A 103 -12.44 -1.25 -0.11
C LYS A 103 -13.01 -2.05 -1.28
N MET A 104 -14.07 -1.55 -1.92
CA MET A 104 -14.68 -2.20 -3.08
C MET A 104 -13.85 -2.06 -4.36
N SER A 105 -13.12 -0.96 -4.49
CA SER A 105 -12.35 -0.64 -5.70
C SER A 105 -10.92 -1.19 -5.69
N THR A 106 -10.39 -1.64 -4.55
CA THR A 106 -9.06 -2.25 -4.46
C THR A 106 -9.00 -3.69 -4.99
N LEU A 107 -7.83 -4.13 -5.45
CA LEU A 107 -7.61 -5.51 -5.86
C LEU A 107 -7.41 -6.45 -4.65
N ASP A 108 -7.89 -7.68 -4.79
CA ASP A 108 -7.68 -8.74 -3.80
C ASP A 108 -6.31 -9.41 -3.95
N CYS A 109 -5.87 -10.09 -2.90
CA CYS A 109 -4.61 -10.85 -2.89
C CYS A 109 -4.48 -11.82 -4.08
N SER A 110 -5.60 -12.44 -4.47
CA SER A 110 -5.63 -13.44 -5.54
C SER A 110 -5.23 -12.87 -6.91
N ALA A 111 -5.26 -11.55 -7.08
CA ALA A 111 -4.81 -10.86 -8.29
C ALA A 111 -3.27 -10.78 -8.37
N PHE A 112 -2.56 -10.87 -7.24
CA PHE A 112 -1.13 -10.65 -7.15
C PHE A 112 -0.33 -11.94 -6.93
N PHE A 113 -0.82 -12.86 -6.10
CA PHE A 113 -0.07 -14.07 -5.75
C PHE A 113 -0.39 -15.22 -6.70
N GLU A 114 0.64 -15.84 -7.26
CA GLU A 114 0.47 -17.03 -8.10
C GLU A 114 -0.07 -18.22 -7.30
N ASN A 115 0.44 -18.38 -6.07
CA ASN A 115 -0.10 -19.35 -5.12
C ASN A 115 -1.22 -18.69 -4.28
N LYS A 116 -2.47 -19.04 -4.58
CA LYS A 116 -3.65 -18.49 -3.90
C LYS A 116 -3.77 -18.94 -2.43
N ALA A 117 -3.13 -20.03 -2.03
CA ALA A 117 -3.14 -20.48 -0.63
C ALA A 117 -2.49 -19.46 0.32
N VAL A 118 -1.61 -18.59 -0.19
CA VAL A 118 -1.05 -17.47 0.59
C VAL A 118 -2.15 -16.51 1.03
N CYS A 119 -3.24 -16.41 0.26
CA CYS A 119 -4.36 -15.52 0.55
C CYS A 119 -5.26 -16.02 1.69
N ASP A 120 -5.16 -17.30 2.10
CA ASP A 120 -6.05 -17.88 3.12
C ASP A 120 -5.70 -17.41 4.54
N ASN A 121 -4.44 -17.07 4.79
CA ASN A 121 -3.92 -16.75 6.13
C ASN A 121 -3.28 -15.35 6.23
N LEU A 122 -3.52 -14.48 5.25
CA LEU A 122 -3.02 -13.11 5.29
C LEU A 122 -3.99 -12.17 5.99
N THR A 123 -3.46 -11.04 6.45
CA THR A 123 -4.26 -9.92 6.93
C THR A 123 -4.16 -8.76 5.96
N GLU A 124 -5.31 -8.22 5.53
CA GLU A 124 -5.36 -7.03 4.69
C GLU A 124 -5.28 -5.76 5.55
N THR A 125 -4.47 -4.78 5.14
CA THR A 125 -4.31 -3.52 5.87
C THR A 125 -4.18 -2.36 4.90
N MET A 126 -4.85 -1.24 5.20
CA MET A 126 -4.72 -0.01 4.41
C MET A 126 -3.52 0.80 4.87
N SER A 127 -2.71 1.28 3.91
CA SER A 127 -1.58 2.18 4.15
C SER A 127 -1.63 3.39 3.21
N SER A 128 -0.65 4.28 3.30
CA SER A 128 -0.44 5.38 2.34
C SER A 128 -0.16 4.89 0.91
N ALA A 129 0.22 3.62 0.73
CA ALA A 129 0.41 3.02 -0.58
C ALA A 129 -0.88 2.41 -1.16
N GLY A 130 -1.96 2.30 -0.37
CA GLY A 130 -3.19 1.58 -0.75
C GLY A 130 -3.41 0.33 0.11
N LYS A 131 -4.12 -0.65 -0.45
CA LYS A 131 -4.37 -1.95 0.19
C LYS A 131 -3.09 -2.78 0.17
N CYS A 132 -2.65 -3.22 1.35
CA CYS A 132 -1.47 -4.05 1.55
C CYS A 132 -1.84 -5.40 2.18
N PHE A 133 -0.95 -6.37 1.99
CA PHE A 133 -1.11 -7.74 2.46
C PHE A 133 0.00 -8.06 3.47
N ARG A 134 -0.39 -8.31 4.72
CA ARG A 134 0.51 -8.78 5.78
C ARG A 134 0.46 -10.30 5.82
N ILE A 135 1.59 -10.92 5.50
CA ILE A 135 1.81 -12.35 5.59
C ILE A 135 2.46 -12.61 6.95
N PRO A 136 1.85 -13.44 7.83
CA PRO A 136 2.42 -13.73 9.12
C PRO A 136 3.76 -14.45 8.97
N GLY A 137 4.71 -14.08 9.82
CA GLY A 137 5.98 -14.76 9.97
C GLY A 137 5.78 -16.18 10.52
N ALA A 138 6.79 -17.01 10.32
CA ALA A 138 6.84 -18.38 10.82
C ALA A 138 8.17 -18.64 11.52
N ASP A 139 8.22 -19.66 12.35
CA ASP A 139 9.48 -20.10 12.94
C ASP A 139 10.39 -20.69 11.85
N GLN A 140 11.62 -20.19 11.77
CA GLN A 140 12.66 -20.73 10.91
C GLN A 140 13.21 -22.01 11.54
N GLU A 141 13.13 -23.12 10.79
CA GLU A 141 13.60 -24.45 11.23
C GLU A 141 15.03 -24.78 10.77
N GLY A 142 15.62 -23.96 9.90
CA GLY A 142 16.98 -24.18 9.37
C GLY A 142 17.50 -22.99 8.56
N ASP A 143 18.78 -23.02 8.21
CA ASP A 143 19.46 -21.91 7.53
C ASP A 143 19.42 -22.00 6.00
N GLY A 144 19.40 -20.85 5.35
CA GLY A 144 19.53 -20.71 3.90
C GLY A 144 18.22 -20.49 3.16
N PHE A 145 18.33 -20.16 1.87
CA PHE A 145 17.21 -19.75 1.02
C PHE A 145 16.05 -20.78 0.97
N GLY A 146 16.36 -22.08 1.10
CA GLY A 146 15.35 -23.15 1.08
C GLY A 146 14.44 -23.21 2.31
N TYR A 147 14.84 -22.60 3.42
CA TYR A 147 14.06 -22.54 4.67
C TYR A 147 13.42 -21.17 4.90
N GLY A 148 13.56 -20.25 3.93
CA GLY A 148 12.88 -18.97 3.91
C GLY A 148 11.53 -19.04 3.19
N ALA A 149 10.66 -18.08 3.48
CA ALA A 149 9.40 -17.94 2.77
C ALA A 149 9.64 -17.48 1.32
N ARG A 150 9.03 -18.17 0.35
CA ARG A 150 9.11 -17.83 -1.08
C ARG A 150 7.72 -17.48 -1.61
N PHE A 151 7.61 -16.27 -2.14
CA PHE A 151 6.40 -15.77 -2.78
C PHE A 151 6.70 -15.44 -4.24
N VAL A 152 5.78 -15.82 -5.13
CA VAL A 152 5.83 -15.42 -6.54
C VAL A 152 4.66 -14.48 -6.80
N ILE A 153 4.99 -13.27 -7.22
CA ILE A 153 4.04 -12.18 -7.42
C ILE A 153 3.95 -11.89 -8.92
N LYS A 154 2.72 -11.85 -9.44
CA LYS A 154 2.42 -11.39 -10.79
C LYS A 154 1.71 -10.04 -10.68
N LEU A 155 2.25 -9.04 -11.35
CA LEU A 155 1.63 -7.71 -11.37
C LEU A 155 0.58 -7.67 -12.49
N PRO A 156 -0.73 -7.52 -12.18
CA PRO A 156 -1.78 -7.51 -13.18
C PRO A 156 -1.86 -6.14 -13.87
N ASN A 157 -0.89 -5.82 -14.73
CA ASN A 157 -0.76 -4.48 -15.36
C ASN A 157 -2.03 -4.01 -16.09
N HIS A 158 -2.87 -4.92 -16.58
CA HIS A 158 -4.14 -4.58 -17.24
C HIS A 158 -5.20 -4.03 -16.28
N LEU A 159 -5.08 -4.31 -14.97
CA LEU A 159 -5.96 -3.81 -13.91
C LEU A 159 -5.41 -2.53 -13.25
N TYR A 160 -4.25 -2.04 -13.71
CA TYR A 160 -3.60 -0.88 -13.11
C TYR A 160 -4.26 0.41 -13.58
N ASN A 161 -4.62 1.26 -12.62
CA ASN A 161 -5.00 2.62 -12.86
C ASN A 161 -3.77 3.53 -12.70
N PRO A 162 -3.28 4.18 -13.77
CA PRO A 162 -2.15 5.09 -13.64
C PRO A 162 -2.57 6.31 -12.82
N GLY A 163 -1.89 6.56 -11.71
CA GLY A 163 -2.18 7.71 -10.83
C GLY A 163 -1.20 8.86 -10.98
N VAL A 164 -1.66 10.10 -10.94
CA VAL A 164 -0.83 11.34 -11.02
C VAL A 164 0.32 11.38 -10.01
N ASN A 165 0.25 10.60 -8.96
CA ASN A 165 1.23 10.52 -7.87
C ASN A 165 1.92 9.15 -7.80
N GLN A 166 1.81 8.32 -8.83
CA GLN A 166 2.50 7.03 -8.96
C GLN A 166 3.72 7.15 -9.87
N MET A 167 4.91 6.82 -9.35
CA MET A 167 6.17 6.91 -10.09
C MET A 167 6.32 5.87 -11.22
N LEU A 168 5.41 4.89 -11.32
CA LEU A 168 5.45 3.77 -12.28
C LEU A 168 4.72 4.06 -13.60
N ASN A 169 4.31 5.31 -13.85
CA ASN A 169 3.53 5.69 -15.04
C ASN A 169 4.37 5.95 -16.30
N ASP A 170 5.59 5.40 -16.40
CA ASP A 170 6.43 5.47 -17.61
C ASP A 170 6.51 4.09 -18.30
#